data_AF-A0A318SSP1-F1
#
_entry.id   AF-A0A318SSP1-F1
#
_cell.length_a   1.000
_cell.length_b   1.000
_cell.length_c   1.000
_cell.angle_alpha   90.00
_cell.angle_beta   90.00
_cell.angle_gamma   90.00
#
_symmetry.space_group_name_H-M   'P 1'
#
loop_
_entity.id
_entity.type
_entity.pdbx_description
1 polymer ?
#
loop_
_entity_poly.entity_id
_entity_poly.type
_entity_poly.pdbx_seq_one_letter_code
_entity_poly.pdbx_strand_id
1 'polypeptide(L)'
;MWRLLDEGAGLFTACWQAPIPRVAIENPVMNPHGRARLPEDLPKPQIVQPWWFGEPAFKATGFYLRGLPRLAATEKLTPPKAGTPEHKAWSAIHRAPPGPDRWKIRSRTFEGLAEACADQWAGTVTDAAEVPA
;
A
#
# COMPACT_ATOMS: atom_id res chain seq x y z
N MET A 1 15.77 -18.12 -6.24
CA MET A 1 15.02 -16.91 -6.61
C MET A 1 13.53 -17.21 -6.80
N TRP A 2 13.15 -18.17 -7.65
CA TRP A 2 11.74 -18.53 -7.90
C TRP A 2 10.98 -19.01 -6.66
N ARG A 3 11.60 -19.85 -5.81
CA ARG A 3 11.03 -20.27 -4.52
C ARG A 3 10.54 -19.09 -3.66
N LEU A 4 11.32 -18.01 -3.56
CA LEU A 4 10.94 -16.83 -2.76
C LEU A 4 9.77 -16.07 -3.37
N LEU A 5 9.64 -16.10 -4.71
CA LEU A 5 8.48 -15.53 -5.40
C LEU A 5 7.23 -16.37 -5.14
N ASP A 6 7.35 -17.69 -5.15
CA ASP A 6 6.25 -18.61 -4.85
C ASP A 6 5.80 -18.47 -3.38
N GLU A 7 6.75 -18.38 -2.44
CA GLU A 7 6.46 -18.13 -1.02
C GLU A 7 5.78 -16.78 -0.79
N GLY A 8 6.26 -15.71 -1.45
CA GLY A 8 5.63 -14.40 -1.38
C GLY A 8 4.21 -14.38 -1.95
N ALA A 9 3.99 -15.07 -3.08
CA ALA A 9 2.65 -15.23 -3.65
C ALA A 9 1.73 -16.05 -2.75
N GLY A 10 2.25 -17.11 -2.11
CA GLY A 10 1.53 -17.92 -1.14
C GLY A 10 1.10 -17.11 0.08
N LEU A 11 2.01 -16.32 0.67
CA LEU A 11 1.69 -15.43 1.81
C LEU A 11 0.62 -14.40 1.43
N PHE A 12 0.79 -13.73 0.29
CA PHE A 12 -0.19 -12.76 -0.20
C PHE A 12 -1.57 -13.41 -0.38
N THR A 13 -1.61 -14.59 -1.02
CA THR A 13 -2.86 -15.31 -1.30
C THR A 13 -3.54 -15.76 -0.01
N ALA A 14 -2.78 -16.26 0.97
CA ALA A 14 -3.29 -16.61 2.29
C ALA A 14 -3.91 -15.39 3.02
N CYS A 15 -3.25 -14.23 2.99
CA CYS A 15 -3.82 -13.00 3.55
C CYS A 15 -5.07 -12.54 2.79
N TRP A 16 -5.04 -12.61 1.46
CA TRP A 16 -6.18 -12.21 0.62
C TRP A 16 -7.39 -13.11 0.82
N GLN A 17 -7.18 -14.42 0.97
CA GLN A 17 -8.24 -15.42 1.16
C GLN A 17 -8.61 -15.65 2.62
N ALA A 18 -8.02 -14.91 3.57
CA ALA A 18 -8.36 -15.02 4.98
C ALA A 18 -9.89 -14.93 5.18
N PRO A 19 -10.51 -15.76 6.03
CA PRO A 19 -11.96 -15.85 6.20
C PRO A 19 -12.49 -14.69 7.05
N ILE A 20 -12.18 -13.46 6.64
CA ILE A 20 -12.65 -12.22 7.25
C ILE A 20 -13.28 -11.34 6.16
N PRO A 21 -14.36 -10.62 6.48
CA PRO A 21 -15.13 -9.86 5.49
C PRO A 21 -14.34 -8.67 4.92
N ARG A 22 -13.35 -8.16 5.67
CA ARG A 22 -12.60 -6.94 5.37
C ARG A 22 -11.11 -7.21 5.35
N VAL A 23 -10.45 -6.88 4.25
CA VAL A 23 -9.01 -7.11 4.04
C VAL A 23 -8.41 -5.86 3.40
N ALA A 24 -7.30 -5.38 3.97
CA ALA A 24 -6.41 -4.42 3.35
C ALA A 24 -4.98 -4.99 3.36
N ILE A 25 -4.38 -5.13 2.19
CA ILE A 25 -2.98 -5.58 2.04
C ILE A 25 -2.17 -4.47 1.38
N GLU A 26 -1.17 -3.94 2.09
CA GLU A 26 -0.16 -3.07 1.50
C GLU A 26 0.79 -3.91 0.64
N ASN A 27 0.74 -3.74 -0.67
CA ASN A 27 1.68 -4.34 -1.59
C ASN A 27 1.77 -3.49 -2.88
N PRO A 28 2.96 -3.28 -3.48
CA PRO A 28 3.09 -2.61 -4.76
C PRO A 28 2.31 -3.32 -5.89
N VAL A 29 2.25 -2.66 -7.04
CA VAL A 29 1.82 -3.31 -8.28
C VAL A 29 2.75 -4.50 -8.54
N MET A 30 2.17 -5.70 -8.59
CA MET A 30 2.91 -6.93 -8.82
C MET A 30 3.55 -6.89 -10.21
N ASN A 31 4.81 -7.32 -10.32
CA ASN A 31 5.43 -7.56 -11.61
C ASN A 31 4.74 -8.75 -12.33
N PRO A 32 4.95 -8.94 -13.65
CA PRO A 32 4.27 -9.99 -14.41
C PRO A 32 4.43 -11.40 -13.83
N HIS A 33 5.61 -11.73 -13.32
CA HIS A 33 5.89 -13.05 -12.74
C HIS A 33 5.15 -13.28 -11.42
N GLY A 34 5.04 -12.25 -10.58
CA GLY A 34 4.25 -12.27 -9.35
C GLY A 34 2.77 -12.34 -9.67
N ARG A 35 2.27 -11.50 -10.58
CA ARG A 35 0.85 -11.47 -10.96
C ARG A 35 0.35 -12.81 -11.49
N ALA A 36 1.18 -13.52 -12.26
CA ALA A 36 0.86 -14.84 -12.82
C ALA A 36 0.69 -15.95 -11.77
N ARG A 37 1.05 -15.71 -10.51
CA ARG A 37 0.93 -16.68 -9.40
C ARG A 37 -0.24 -16.41 -8.47
N LEU A 38 -1.00 -15.35 -8.73
CA LEU A 38 -2.10 -14.90 -7.87
C LEU A 38 -3.45 -15.23 -8.48
N PRO A 39 -4.53 -15.22 -7.68
CA PRO A 39 -5.89 -15.37 -8.18
C PRO A 39 -6.21 -14.40 -9.33
N GLU A 40 -6.87 -14.88 -10.38
CA GLU A 40 -7.17 -14.09 -11.58
C GLU A 40 -8.10 -12.91 -11.29
N ASP A 41 -9.04 -13.11 -10.37
CA ASP A 41 -10.04 -12.13 -9.91
C ASP A 41 -9.48 -11.02 -9.01
N LEU A 42 -8.19 -11.07 -8.67
CA LEU A 42 -7.56 -10.06 -7.83
C LEU A 42 -7.68 -8.65 -8.46
N PRO A 43 -8.22 -7.66 -7.74
CA PRO A 43 -8.33 -6.30 -8.24
C PRO A 43 -6.94 -5.65 -8.38
N LYS A 44 -6.87 -4.59 -9.19
CA LYS A 44 -5.68 -3.73 -9.18
C LYS A 44 -5.60 -3.00 -7.83
N PRO A 45 -4.39 -2.83 -7.27
CA PRO A 45 -4.25 -2.09 -6.02
C PRO A 45 -4.67 -0.64 -6.22
N GLN A 46 -5.29 -0.05 -5.19
CA GLN A 46 -5.37 1.39 -5.08
C GLN A 46 -3.98 1.94 -4.82
N ILE A 47 -3.48 2.79 -5.70
CA ILE A 47 -2.23 3.53 -5.47
C ILE A 47 -2.54 4.87 -4.82
N VAL A 48 -1.91 5.13 -3.68
CA VAL A 48 -1.91 6.43 -2.99
C VAL A 48 -0.46 6.92 -2.80
N GLN A 49 -0.31 8.15 -2.31
CA GLN A 49 0.98 8.77 -2.03
C GLN A 49 0.95 9.49 -0.67
N PRO A 50 2.08 9.57 0.06
CA PRO A 50 2.15 10.31 1.33
C PRO A 50 1.68 11.75 1.19
N TRP A 51 2.02 12.45 0.10
CA TRP A 51 1.56 13.83 -0.10
C TRP A 51 0.03 14.00 -0.23
N TRP A 52 -0.75 12.92 -0.27
CA TRP A 52 -2.21 12.98 -0.15
C TRP A 52 -2.69 13.15 1.29
N PHE A 53 -1.80 12.96 2.28
CA PHE A 53 -2.07 12.88 3.71
C PHE A 53 -1.13 13.78 4.53
N GLY A 54 -0.61 14.84 3.93
CA GLY A 54 0.15 15.89 4.62
C GLY A 54 1.67 15.72 4.56
N GLU A 55 2.21 14.60 4.07
CA GLU A 55 3.66 14.39 4.07
C GLU A 55 4.34 14.73 2.73
N PRO A 56 5.38 15.59 2.71
CA PRO A 56 6.08 16.01 1.50
C PRO A 56 7.02 14.91 0.95
N ALA A 57 6.46 13.78 0.52
CA ALA A 57 7.20 12.62 0.03
C ALA A 57 6.50 11.89 -1.12
N PHE A 58 7.32 11.32 -2.01
CA PHE A 58 6.88 10.38 -3.03
C PHE A 58 7.24 8.95 -2.61
N LYS A 59 6.21 8.14 -2.36
CA LYS A 59 6.30 6.70 -2.13
C LYS A 59 4.95 6.11 -2.54
N ALA A 60 4.86 5.56 -3.75
CA ALA A 60 3.64 4.90 -4.19
C ALA A 60 3.33 3.72 -3.25
N THR A 61 2.22 3.81 -2.53
CA THR A 61 1.73 2.76 -1.64
C THR A 61 0.50 2.13 -2.28
N GLY A 62 0.55 0.80 -2.49
CA GLY A 62 -0.53 0.06 -3.10
C GLY A 62 -1.36 -0.68 -2.06
N PHE A 63 -2.68 -0.55 -2.11
CA PHE A 63 -3.60 -1.30 -1.26
C PHE A 63 -4.50 -2.22 -2.10
N TYR A 64 -4.44 -3.52 -1.83
CA TYR A 64 -5.45 -4.48 -2.27
C TYR A 64 -6.55 -4.53 -1.21
N LEU A 65 -7.77 -4.21 -1.60
CA LEU A 65 -8.90 -4.03 -0.68
C LEU A 65 -10.04 -4.99 -1.01
N ARG A 66 -10.57 -5.66 0.01
CA ARG A 66 -11.82 -6.44 -0.05
C ARG A 66 -12.72 -6.00 1.10
N GLY A 67 -13.98 -5.70 0.81
CA GLY A 67 -14.95 -5.28 1.83
C GLY A 67 -14.61 -3.95 2.53
N LEU A 68 -13.68 -3.16 1.98
CA LEU A 68 -13.28 -1.85 2.51
C LEU A 68 -13.41 -0.77 1.43
N PRO A 69 -13.81 0.47 1.82
CA PRO A 69 -13.80 1.59 0.89
C PRO A 69 -12.36 1.97 0.52
N ARG A 70 -12.19 2.49 -0.70
CA ARG A 70 -10.92 3.08 -1.15
C ARG A 70 -10.50 4.21 -0.21
N LEU A 71 -9.22 4.25 0.16
CA LEU A 71 -8.67 5.28 1.05
C LEU A 71 -8.80 6.67 0.41
N ALA A 72 -9.45 7.60 1.10
CA ALA A 72 -9.62 8.98 0.67
C ALA A 72 -8.45 9.84 1.18
N ALA A 73 -7.99 10.79 0.37
CA ALA A 73 -6.99 11.76 0.78
C ALA A 73 -7.56 12.67 1.88
N THR A 74 -6.77 12.93 2.93
CA THR A 74 -7.18 13.75 4.09
C THR A 74 -6.55 15.14 4.08
N GLU A 75 -5.28 15.24 3.67
CA GLU A 75 -4.52 16.50 3.66
C GLU A 75 -3.62 16.56 2.40
N LYS A 76 -4.21 16.94 1.28
CA LYS A 76 -3.52 16.84 -0.01
C LYS A 76 -2.61 18.05 -0.26
N LEU A 77 -1.30 17.81 -0.32
CA LEU A 77 -0.31 18.80 -0.73
C LEU A 77 -0.25 18.95 -2.26
N THR A 78 0.30 20.07 -2.72
CA THR A 78 0.67 20.23 -4.15
C THR A 78 2.11 19.76 -4.36
N PRO A 79 2.35 18.74 -5.19
CA PRO A 79 3.71 18.25 -5.42
C PRO A 79 4.57 19.29 -6.17
N PRO A 80 5.86 19.39 -5.85
CA PRO A 80 6.78 20.27 -6.57
C PRO A 80 6.97 19.82 -8.02
N LYS A 81 7.34 20.77 -8.89
CA LYS A 81 7.62 20.49 -10.31
C LYS A 81 8.78 19.50 -10.44
N ALA A 82 8.69 18.58 -11.40
CA ALA A 82 9.77 17.66 -11.72
C ALA A 82 11.08 18.42 -12.02
N GLY A 83 12.19 17.89 -11.51
CA GLY A 83 13.53 18.45 -11.72
C GLY A 83 13.95 19.53 -10.72
N THR A 84 13.08 20.04 -9.85
CA THR A 84 13.48 21.02 -8.82
C THR A 84 14.19 20.35 -7.63
N PRO A 85 14.95 21.13 -6.83
CA PRO A 85 15.53 20.64 -5.58
C PRO A 85 14.49 20.04 -4.63
N GLU A 86 13.31 20.64 -4.54
CA GLU A 86 12.20 20.19 -3.69
C GLU A 86 11.67 18.84 -4.17
N HIS A 87 11.49 18.66 -5.49
CA HIS A 87 11.10 17.36 -6.05
C HIS A 87 12.15 16.27 -5.76
N LYS A 88 13.44 16.61 -5.82
CA LYS A 88 14.53 15.70 -5.44
C LYS A 88 14.45 15.33 -3.96
N ALA A 89 14.13 16.29 -3.09
CA ALA A 89 13.95 16.05 -1.65
C ALA A 89 12.75 15.12 -1.38
N TRP A 90 11.59 15.37 -2.01
CA TRP A 90 10.41 14.51 -1.88
C TRP A 90 10.65 13.09 -2.41
N SER A 91 11.60 12.92 -3.33
CA SER A 91 11.99 11.63 -3.91
C SER A 91 12.99 10.82 -3.06
N ALA A 92 13.30 11.24 -1.83
CA ALA A 92 14.34 10.64 -0.99
C ALA A 92 14.21 9.11 -0.82
N ILE A 93 12.98 8.60 -0.67
CA ILE A 93 12.71 7.16 -0.51
C ILE A 93 13.16 6.36 -1.74
N HIS A 94 12.79 6.81 -2.94
CA HIS A 94 13.21 6.16 -4.18
C HIS A 94 14.74 6.25 -4.37
N ARG A 95 15.32 7.37 -3.94
CA ARG A 95 16.75 7.71 -4.06
C ARG A 95 17.63 7.16 -2.93
N ALA A 96 17.08 6.35 -2.03
CA ALA A 96 17.83 5.76 -0.93
C ALA A 96 19.08 5.00 -1.44
N PRO A 97 20.29 5.33 -0.94
CA PRO A 97 21.52 4.72 -1.43
C PRO A 97 21.57 3.21 -1.12
N PRO A 98 22.34 2.42 -1.89
CA PRO A 98 22.62 1.03 -1.52
C PRO A 98 23.30 0.99 -0.15
N GLY A 99 22.89 0.03 0.70
CA GLY A 99 23.41 -0.10 2.05
C GLY A 99 22.49 -0.89 2.98
N PRO A 100 22.96 -1.19 4.21
CA PRO A 100 22.24 -2.02 5.16
C PRO A 100 20.90 -1.43 5.61
N ASP A 101 20.74 -0.10 5.61
CA ASP A 101 19.49 0.55 6.01
C ASP A 101 18.55 0.86 4.85
N ARG A 102 18.93 0.53 3.61
CA ARG A 102 18.10 0.83 2.42
C ARG A 102 16.72 0.20 2.53
N TRP A 103 16.62 -1.01 3.07
CA TRP A 103 15.34 -1.68 3.25
C TRP A 103 14.45 -0.92 4.24
N LYS A 104 14.99 -0.47 5.38
CA LYS A 104 14.26 0.32 6.39
C LYS A 104 13.76 1.64 5.83
N ILE A 105 14.63 2.35 5.12
CA ILE A 105 14.29 3.65 4.51
C ILE A 105 13.14 3.46 3.51
N ARG A 106 13.21 2.40 2.68
CA ARG A 106 12.21 2.13 1.65
C ARG A 106 10.92 1.52 2.17
N SER A 107 10.94 0.88 3.34
CA SER A 107 9.75 0.34 4.00
C SER A 107 9.11 1.34 4.96
N ARG A 108 9.58 2.59 5.02
CA ARG A 108 8.97 3.62 5.89
C ARG A 108 7.48 3.78 5.58
N THR A 109 6.65 3.69 6.61
CA THR A 109 5.26 4.16 6.61
C THR A 109 5.22 5.59 7.10
N PHE A 110 4.38 6.41 6.49
CA PHE A 110 4.21 7.81 6.85
C PHE A 110 2.98 7.95 7.77
N GLU A 111 3.05 8.90 8.69
CA GLU A 111 2.14 9.02 9.83
C GLU A 111 0.71 9.38 9.41
N GLY A 112 0.52 10.45 8.63
CA GLY A 112 -0.77 10.85 8.09
C GLY A 112 -1.39 9.79 7.18
N LEU A 113 -0.59 9.03 6.42
CA LEU A 113 -1.10 7.85 5.70
C LEU A 113 -1.61 6.77 6.67
N ALA A 114 -0.88 6.49 7.74
CA ALA A 114 -1.27 5.49 8.73
C ALA A 114 -2.51 5.92 9.53
N GLU A 115 -2.59 7.20 9.91
CA GLU A 115 -3.74 7.82 10.56
C GLU A 115 -4.98 7.74 9.65
N ALA A 116 -4.86 8.12 8.38
CA ALA A 116 -5.98 8.01 7.44
C ALA A 116 -6.48 6.57 7.27
N CYS A 117 -5.57 5.59 7.26
CA CYS A 117 -5.95 4.17 7.25
C CYS A 117 -6.71 3.79 8.53
N ALA A 118 -6.19 4.21 9.69
CA ALA A 118 -6.82 3.94 10.98
C ALA A 118 -8.20 4.59 11.07
N ASP A 119 -8.32 5.89 10.83
CA ASP A 119 -9.57 6.64 10.93
C ASP A 119 -10.63 6.10 9.97
N GLN A 120 -10.26 5.91 8.69
CA GLN A 120 -11.24 5.51 7.67
C GLN A 120 -11.66 4.05 7.80
N TRP A 121 -10.75 3.14 8.14
CA TRP A 121 -11.06 1.71 8.17
C TRP A 121 -11.44 1.21 9.58
N ALA A 122 -10.95 1.81 10.67
CA ALA A 122 -11.39 1.45 12.01
C ALA A 122 -12.85 1.85 12.27
N GLY A 123 -13.33 2.94 11.66
CA GLY A 123 -14.72 3.40 11.78
C GLY A 123 -15.75 2.51 11.04
N THR A 124 -15.32 1.65 10.12
CA THR A 124 -16.24 0.72 9.41
C THR A 124 -16.71 -0.46 10.27
N VAL A 125 -16.36 -0.51 11.56
CA VAL A 125 -16.71 -1.58 12.50
C VAL A 125 -18.18 -1.57 12.96
N THR A 126 -19.01 -0.61 12.51
CA THR A 126 -20.44 -0.61 12.84
C THR A 126 -21.23 -1.62 11.98
N ASP A 127 -21.88 -2.54 12.68
CA ASP A 127 -22.69 -3.68 12.23
C ASP A 127 -22.03 -4.65 11.25
N ALA A 128 -21.50 -5.74 11.82
CA ALA A 128 -21.31 -6.98 11.09
C ALA A 128 -22.68 -7.50 10.66
N ALA A 129 -23.04 -7.25 9.40
CA ALA A 129 -23.97 -8.13 8.70
C ALA A 129 -23.41 -9.56 8.79
N GLU A 130 -24.26 -10.51 9.19
CA GLU A 130 -23.95 -11.92 9.32
C GLU A 130 -23.21 -12.43 8.08
N VAL A 131 -22.06 -13.08 8.31
CA VAL A 131 -21.37 -13.86 7.28
C VAL A 131 -22.05 -15.23 7.30
N PRO A 132 -22.81 -15.64 6.25
CA PRO A 132 -23.33 -16.98 6.20
C PRO A 132 -22.17 -17.98 6.09
N ALA A 133 -22.28 -19.06 6.88
CA ALA A 133 -21.33 -20.17 6.96
C ALA A 133 -21.24 -20.98 5.66
#